data_AF-A0A7W4VK45-F1
#
_entry.id   AF-A0A7W4VK45-F1
#
_cell.length_a   1.000
_cell.length_b   1.000
_cell.length_c   1.000
_cell.angle_alpha   90.00
_cell.angle_beta   90.00
_cell.angle_gamma   90.00
#
_symmetry.space_group_name_H-M   'P 1'
#
loop_
_entity.id
_entity.type
_entity.pdbx_description
1 polymer ?
#
loop_
_entity_poly.entity_id
_entity_poly.type
_entity_poly.pdbx_seq_one_letter_code
_entity_poly.pdbx_strand_id
1 'polypeptide(L)'
;MSSDTVLRQEIRYSLGYVRSMIDNYSGLYSGENLARDVLRFCDEMTDAGTPHPRLQAARRLVEDRCRRLARDTDRFALRDPAVIAVSRAQAMAAIDMLQDVVFEWRKARMTVPSSGRLLRRKSL
;
A
#
# COMPACT_ATOMS: atom_id res chain seq x y z
N MET A 1 22.94 1.74 -11.34
CA MET A 1 21.47 1.62 -11.23
C MET A 1 20.92 2.95 -10.75
N SER A 2 19.83 3.45 -11.34
CA SER A 2 19.24 4.73 -10.94
C SER A 2 18.56 4.60 -9.58
N SER A 3 18.57 5.67 -8.79
CA SER A 3 17.83 5.79 -7.54
C SER A 3 16.35 5.39 -7.69
N ASP A 4 15.74 5.71 -8.84
CA ASP A 4 14.35 5.35 -9.16
C ASP A 4 14.16 3.84 -9.32
N THR A 5 15.13 3.13 -9.91
CA THR A 5 15.04 1.68 -10.11
C THR A 5 15.13 0.91 -8.79
N VAL A 6 15.98 1.37 -7.87
CA VAL A 6 16.10 0.79 -6.53
C VAL A 6 14.82 1.02 -5.74
N LEU A 7 14.29 2.25 -5.74
CA LEU A 7 13.05 2.60 -5.05
C LEU A 7 11.85 1.79 -5.55
N ARG A 8 11.69 1.62 -6.87
CA ARG A 8 10.63 0.76 -7.43
C ARG A 8 10.76 -0.68 -6.98
N GLN A 9 11.98 -1.20 -6.90
CA GLN A 9 12.22 -2.59 -6.53
C GLN A 9 11.94 -2.85 -5.05
N GLU A 10 12.32 -1.92 -4.16
CA GLU A 10 11.97 -1.96 -2.74
C GLU A 10 10.47 -1.96 -2.51
N ILE A 11 9.75 -1.00 -3.11
CA ILE A 11 8.29 -0.89 -2.96
C ILE A 11 7.60 -2.16 -3.50
N ARG A 12 8.03 -2.65 -4.67
CA ARG A 12 7.50 -3.87 -5.27
C ARG A 12 7.70 -5.09 -4.37
N TYR A 13 8.87 -5.22 -3.76
CA TYR A 13 9.17 -6.32 -2.85
C TYR A 13 8.26 -6.29 -1.62
N SER A 14 8.13 -5.13 -0.97
CA SER A 14 7.25 -4.97 0.20
C SER A 14 5.78 -5.28 -0.11
N LEU A 15 5.28 -4.82 -1.26
CA LEU A 15 3.90 -5.10 -1.68
C LEU A 15 3.68 -6.49 -2.27
N GLY A 16 4.74 -7.22 -2.60
CA GLY A 16 4.64 -8.61 -3.06
C GLY A 16 3.96 -9.48 -1.99
N TYR A 17 4.36 -9.33 -0.73
CA TYR A 17 3.74 -10.02 0.39
C TYR A 17 2.25 -9.67 0.55
N VAL A 18 1.91 -8.39 0.41
CA VAL A 18 0.51 -7.91 0.51
C VAL A 18 -0.37 -8.51 -0.58
N ARG A 19 0.13 -8.58 -1.82
CA ARG A 19 -0.59 -9.25 -2.91
C ARG A 19 -0.79 -10.73 -2.61
N SER A 20 0.23 -11.43 -2.12
CA SER A 20 0.08 -12.84 -1.70
C SER A 20 -0.96 -13.02 -0.59
N MET A 21 -1.05 -12.10 0.38
CA MET A 21 -2.10 -12.16 1.40
C MET A 21 -3.50 -12.03 0.79
N ILE A 22 -3.71 -11.09 -0.13
CA ILE A 22 -5.02 -10.89 -0.80
C ILE A 22 -5.37 -12.10 -1.68
N ASP A 23 -4.40 -12.66 -2.39
CA ASP A 23 -4.61 -13.78 -3.30
C ASP A 23 -5.08 -15.03 -2.55
N ASN A 24 -4.39 -15.34 -1.46
CA ASN A 24 -4.61 -16.54 -0.65
C ASN A 24 -5.66 -16.36 0.45
N TYR A 25 -6.27 -15.19 0.57
CA TYR A 25 -7.24 -14.92 1.61
C TYR A 25 -8.49 -15.79 1.45
N SER A 26 -8.80 -16.55 2.50
CA SER A 26 -9.85 -17.58 2.46
C SER A 26 -11.17 -17.10 3.09
N GLY A 27 -11.12 -16.25 4.12
CA GLY A 27 -12.28 -15.83 4.90
C GLY A 27 -12.87 -16.94 5.77
N LEU A 28 -12.17 -18.09 5.89
CA LEU A 28 -12.69 -19.28 6.58
C LEU A 28 -12.31 -19.33 8.06
N TYR A 29 -11.25 -18.64 8.45
CA TYR A 29 -10.69 -18.69 9.80
C TYR A 29 -11.04 -17.42 10.58
N SER A 30 -11.56 -17.59 11.79
CA SER A 30 -12.02 -16.48 12.65
C SER A 30 -10.91 -15.53 13.12
N GLY A 31 -9.64 -15.94 12.99
CA GLY A 31 -8.48 -15.11 13.29
C GLY A 31 -8.00 -14.24 12.12
N GLU A 32 -8.48 -14.49 10.90
CA GLU A 32 -8.06 -13.72 9.73
C GLU A 32 -8.70 -12.33 9.73
N ASN A 33 -7.89 -11.27 9.63
CA ASN A 33 -8.38 -9.91 9.45
C ASN A 33 -7.61 -9.22 8.32
N LEU A 34 -8.00 -9.53 7.08
CA LEU A 34 -7.32 -9.04 5.88
C LEU A 34 -7.12 -7.53 5.90
N ALA A 35 -8.16 -6.77 6.22
CA ALA A 35 -8.07 -5.31 6.22
C ALA A 35 -7.04 -4.80 7.23
N ARG A 36 -7.05 -5.33 8.47
CA ARG A 36 -6.05 -4.96 9.49
C ARG A 36 -4.64 -5.34 9.03
N ASP A 37 -4.45 -6.57 8.56
CA ASP A 37 -3.13 -7.09 8.21
C ASP A 37 -2.54 -6.33 7.02
N VAL A 38 -3.31 -6.12 5.96
CA VAL A 38 -2.91 -5.34 4.78
C VAL A 38 -2.58 -3.89 5.17
N LEU A 39 -3.41 -3.25 5.98
CA LEU A 39 -3.18 -1.85 6.37
C LEU A 39 -1.94 -1.67 7.22
N ARG A 40 -1.61 -2.62 8.11
CA ARG A 40 -0.36 -2.57 8.87
C ARG A 40 0.86 -2.43 7.95
N PHE A 41 0.95 -3.27 6.92
CA PHE A 41 2.07 -3.20 5.95
C PHE A 41 2.04 -1.91 5.12
N CYS A 42 0.84 -1.45 4.73
CA CYS A 42 0.71 -0.19 4.00
C CYS A 42 1.19 0.99 4.85
N ASP A 43 0.82 1.01 6.14
CA ASP A 43 1.16 2.07 7.09
C ASP A 43 2.69 2.08 7.38
N GLU A 44 3.31 0.90 7.55
CA GLU A 44 4.77 0.74 7.67
C GLU A 44 5.52 1.30 6.44
N MET A 45 4.97 1.14 5.24
CA MET A 45 5.59 1.66 4.02
C MET A 45 5.45 3.17 3.86
N THR A 46 4.38 3.77 4.38
CA THR A 46 4.14 5.21 4.21
C THR A 46 4.90 6.08 5.21
N ASP A 47 5.56 5.47 6.20
CA ASP A 47 6.15 6.13 7.37
C ASP A 47 5.06 6.88 8.15
N ALA A 48 4.88 6.64 9.45
CA ALA A 48 3.74 7.17 10.21
C ALA A 48 3.78 8.71 10.45
N GLY A 49 4.52 9.45 9.61
CA GLY A 49 4.70 10.90 9.65
C GLY A 49 4.09 11.62 8.44
N THR A 50 3.79 12.90 8.64
CA THR A 50 3.21 13.89 7.72
C THR A 50 2.01 13.42 6.89
N PRO A 51 0.78 13.86 7.25
CA PRO A 51 -0.43 13.60 6.48
C PRO A 51 -0.28 13.99 4.99
N HIS A 52 -0.36 13.02 4.08
CA HIS A 52 -0.40 13.27 2.65
C HIS A 52 -1.78 12.86 2.08
N PRO A 53 -2.59 13.80 1.55
CA PRO A 53 -3.97 13.52 1.16
C PRO A 53 -4.13 12.36 0.17
N ARG A 54 -3.21 12.24 -0.81
CA ARG A 54 -3.25 11.13 -1.79
C ARG A 54 -2.93 9.78 -1.16
N LEU A 55 -2.02 9.75 -0.17
CA LEU A 55 -1.71 8.51 0.55
C LEU A 55 -2.90 8.09 1.41
N GLN A 56 -3.54 9.03 2.09
CA GLN A 56 -4.75 8.75 2.86
C GLN A 56 -5.90 8.24 1.99
N ALA A 57 -6.11 8.84 0.82
CA ALA A 57 -7.14 8.39 -0.13
C ALA A 57 -6.85 6.97 -0.64
N ALA A 58 -5.60 6.69 -1.05
CA ALA A 58 -5.20 5.36 -1.50
C ALA A 58 -5.33 4.32 -0.39
N ARG A 59 -4.91 4.67 0.84
CA ARG A 59 -5.07 3.82 2.03
C ARG A 59 -6.54 3.49 2.32
N ARG A 60 -7.43 4.49 2.29
CA ARG A 60 -8.89 4.28 2.48
C ARG A 60 -9.47 3.37 1.41
N LEU A 61 -9.05 3.54 0.16
CA LEU A 61 -9.49 2.67 -0.93
C LEU A 61 -9.05 1.21 -0.68
N VAL A 62 -7.81 0.99 -0.26
CA VAL A 62 -7.32 -0.35 0.12
C VAL A 62 -8.15 -0.94 1.26
N GLU A 63 -8.40 -0.15 2.31
CA GLU A 63 -9.23 -0.54 3.45
C GLU A 63 -10.63 -0.99 3.02
N ASP A 64 -11.30 -0.19 2.18
CA ASP A 64 -12.65 -0.47 1.69
C ASP A 64 -12.68 -1.73 0.83
N ARG A 65 -11.71 -1.93 -0.06
CA ARG A 65 -11.66 -3.13 -0.91
C ARG A 65 -11.33 -4.39 -0.12
N CYS A 66 -10.39 -4.33 0.82
CA CYS A 66 -10.07 -5.47 1.70
C CYS A 66 -11.25 -5.83 2.61
N ARG A 67 -11.98 -4.84 3.14
CA ARG A 67 -13.22 -5.09 3.91
C ARG A 67 -14.30 -5.73 3.06
N ARG A 68 -14.47 -5.27 1.82
CA ARG A 68 -15.44 -5.87 0.89
C ARG A 68 -15.08 -7.31 0.57
N LEU A 69 -13.81 -7.59 0.25
CA LEU A 69 -13.34 -8.96 0.04
C LEU A 69 -13.60 -9.83 1.27
N ALA A 70 -13.29 -9.35 2.48
CA ALA A 70 -13.58 -10.04 3.73
C ALA A 70 -15.05 -10.42 3.89
N ARG A 71 -15.97 -9.50 3.58
CA ARG A 71 -17.42 -9.75 3.62
C ARG A 71 -17.86 -10.77 2.57
N ASP A 72 -17.36 -10.65 1.34
CA ASP A 72 -17.76 -11.52 0.23
C ASP A 72 -17.22 -12.95 0.40
N THR A 73 -16.10 -13.12 1.13
CA THR A 73 -15.54 -14.44 1.47
C THR A 73 -16.04 -15.02 2.79
N ASP A 74 -16.84 -14.27 3.56
CA ASP A 74 -17.30 -14.69 4.88
C ASP A 74 -17.97 -16.06 4.80
N ARG A 75 -17.48 -16.99 5.63
CA ARG A 75 -17.96 -18.38 5.69
C ARG A 75 -19.45 -18.50 6.04
N PHE A 76 -20.03 -17.49 6.68
CA PHE A 76 -21.44 -17.46 7.05
C PHE A 76 -22.34 -16.78 6.01
N ALA A 77 -21.74 -16.17 4.98
CA ALA A 77 -22.47 -15.53 3.88
C ALA A 77 -22.72 -16.51 2.71
N LEU A 78 -23.61 -16.13 1.79
CA LEU A 78 -23.77 -16.83 0.51
C LEU A 78 -22.53 -16.56 -0.35
N ARG A 79 -21.64 -17.56 -0.44
CA ARG A 79 -20.37 -17.43 -1.18
C ARG A 79 -20.59 -17.65 -2.67
N ASP A 80 -20.42 -16.58 -3.44
CA ASP A 80 -20.37 -16.63 -4.89
C ASP A 80 -18.90 -16.52 -5.36
N PRO A 81 -18.32 -17.57 -5.96
CA PRO A 81 -16.94 -17.55 -6.46
C PRO A 81 -16.66 -16.42 -7.46
N ALA A 82 -17.64 -16.03 -8.28
CA ALA A 82 -17.48 -14.95 -9.25
C ALA A 82 -17.38 -13.59 -8.54
N VAL A 83 -18.24 -13.34 -7.55
CA VAL A 83 -18.20 -12.13 -6.73
C VAL A 83 -16.88 -12.05 -5.95
N ILE A 84 -16.43 -13.16 -5.35
CA ILE A 84 -15.15 -13.23 -4.64
C ILE A 84 -13.99 -12.90 -5.57
N ALA A 85 -13.97 -13.47 -6.79
CA ALA A 85 -12.93 -13.19 -7.77
C ALA A 85 -12.89 -11.70 -8.17
N VAL A 86 -14.05 -11.08 -8.38
CA VAL A 86 -14.14 -9.63 -8.67
C VAL A 86 -13.63 -8.79 -7.50
N SER A 87 -14.06 -9.10 -6.27
CA SER A 87 -13.62 -8.37 -5.08
C SER A 87 -12.12 -8.54 -4.82
N ARG A 88 -11.56 -9.71 -5.11
CA ARG A 88 -10.10 -9.94 -5.06
C ARG A 88 -9.36 -9.09 -6.08
N ALA A 89 -9.82 -9.06 -7.34
CA ALA A 89 -9.24 -8.23 -8.38
C ALA A 89 -9.29 -6.74 -8.02
N GLN A 90 -10.39 -6.27 -7.42
CA GLN A 90 -10.50 -4.89 -6.95
C GLN A 90 -9.54 -4.56 -5.80
N ALA A 91 -9.33 -5.50 -4.87
CA ALA A 91 -8.35 -5.33 -3.80
C ALA A 91 -6.92 -5.27 -4.35
N MET A 92 -6.57 -6.14 -5.31
CA MET A 92 -5.28 -6.10 -6.02
C MET A 92 -5.05 -4.76 -6.72
N ALA A 93 -6.04 -4.28 -7.48
CA ALA A 93 -5.95 -3.00 -8.17
C ALA A 93 -5.76 -1.82 -7.20
N ALA A 94 -6.38 -1.87 -6.01
CA ALA A 94 -6.18 -0.85 -4.99
C ALA A 94 -4.74 -0.84 -4.44
N ILE A 95 -4.10 -2.02 -4.29
CA ILE A 95 -2.68 -2.12 -3.92
C ILE A 95 -1.79 -1.55 -5.03
N ASP A 96 -2.10 -1.79 -6.29
CA ASP A 96 -1.34 -1.23 -7.42
C ASP A 96 -1.45 0.30 -7.44
N MET A 97 -2.64 0.87 -7.20
CA MET A 97 -2.81 2.32 -7.05
C MET A 97 -2.02 2.87 -5.86
N LEU A 98 -2.01 2.18 -4.72
CA LEU A 98 -1.21 2.60 -3.57
C LEU A 98 0.29 2.58 -3.89
N GLN A 99 0.77 1.56 -4.60
CA GLN A 99 2.17 1.45 -5.04
C GLN A 99 2.61 2.69 -5.81
N ASP A 100 1.79 3.13 -6.76
CA ASP A 100 2.09 4.30 -7.58
C ASP A 100 2.15 5.58 -6.73
N VAL A 101 1.20 5.75 -5.81
CA VAL A 101 1.19 6.92 -4.92
C VAL A 101 2.38 6.91 -3.96
N VAL A 102 2.75 5.75 -3.40
CA VAL A 102 3.94 5.60 -2.54
C VAL A 102 5.21 5.90 -3.31
N PHE A 103 5.33 5.42 -4.55
CA PHE A 103 6.48 5.70 -5.40
C PHE A 103 6.63 7.20 -5.65
N GLU A 104 5.56 7.87 -6.11
CA GLU A 104 5.60 9.31 -6.38
C GLU A 104 5.91 10.12 -5.10
N TRP A 105 5.33 9.73 -3.97
CA TRP A 105 5.58 10.40 -2.69
C TRP A 105 7.04 10.23 -2.22
N ARG A 106 7.58 9.01 -2.25
CA ARG A 106 8.98 8.75 -1.87
C ARG A 106 9.93 9.45 -2.82
N LYS A 107 9.66 9.42 -4.13
CA LYS A 107 10.46 10.12 -5.16
C LYS A 107 10.54 11.63 -4.89
N ALA A 108 9.41 12.28 -4.62
CA ALA A 108 9.37 13.71 -4.31
C ALA A 108 10.24 14.08 -3.09
N ARG A 109 10.32 13.21 -2.10
CA ARG A 109 11.17 13.40 -0.89
C ARG A 109 12.65 13.23 -1.17
N MET A 110 13.03 12.37 -2.12
CA MET A 110 14.43 12.20 -2.54
C MET A 110 14.94 13.38 -3.36
N THR A 111 14.06 14.06 -4.10
CA THR A 111 14.42 15.20 -4.95
C THR A 111 14.61 16.52 -4.22
N VAL A 112 14.30 16.62 -2.92
CA VAL A 112 14.54 17.86 -2.15
C VAL A 112 16.03 17.96 -1.82
N PRO A 113 16.78 18.90 -2.40
CA PRO A 113 18.16 19.13 -1.98
C PRO A 113 18.11 19.73 -0.57
N SER A 114 18.86 19.15 0.36
CA SER A 114 19.15 19.79 1.65
C SER A 114 19.74 21.18 1.38
N SER A 115 18.91 22.21 1.55
CA SER A 115 19.30 23.61 1.34
C SER A 115 20.29 24.12 2.41
N GLY A 116 20.71 23.25 3.34
CA GLY A 116 21.56 23.61 4.47
C GLY A 116 23.07 23.63 4.20
N ARG A 117 23.55 23.28 2.99
CA ARG A 117 25.00 23.15 2.73
C ARG A 117 25.64 24.27 1.90
N LEU A 118 24.87 25.26 1.44
CA LEU A 118 25.36 26.33 0.56
C LEU A 118 25.62 27.68 1.24
N LEU A 119 25.35 27.84 2.54
CA LEU A 119 25.53 29.14 3.24
C LEU A 119 26.81 29.26 4.07
N ARG A 120 27.74 28.30 4.02
CA ARG A 120 28.98 28.34 4.84
C ARG A 120 30.26 28.41 4.00
N ARG A 121 30.34 29.39 3.10
CA ARG A 121 31.61 29.78 2.47
C ARG A 121 31.52 31.22 1.94
N LYS A 122 31.53 32.20 2.85
CA LYS A 122 32.02 33.57 2.61
C LYS A 122 31.99 34.36 3.93
N SER A 123 33.04 34.20 4.71
CA SER A 123 33.53 35.24 5.62
C SER A 123 35.05 35.06 5.63
N LEU A 124 35.69 35.77 4.71
CA LEU A 124 37.10 36.16 4.79
C LEU A 124 37.17 37.41 5.65
#